data_AF-A0A932Y3H9-F1
#
_entry.id   AF-A0A932Y3H9-F1
#
_cell.length_a   1.000
_cell.length_b   1.000
_cell.length_c   1.000
_cell.angle_alpha   90.00
_cell.angle_beta   90.00
_cell.angle_gamma   90.00
#
_symmetry.space_group_name_H-M   'P 1'
#
loop_
_entity.id
_entity.type
_entity.pdbx_description
1 polymer ?
#
loop_
_entity_poly.entity_id
_entity_poly.type
_entity_poly.pdbx_seq_one_letter_code
_entity_poly.pdbx_strand_id
1 'polypeptide(L)' 'MEASHVSDQTKQFLQKVIGVGQKWLAEEIKRILDESTDEEDFFEEATLYLTRTEIKVRELKEAAEEITGLVS' A
#
# COMPACT_ATOMS: atom_id res chain seq x y z
N MET A 1 4.09 -18.73 24.38
CA MET A 1 3.89 -17.90 23.18
C MET A 1 4.48 -16.54 23.50
N GLU A 2 5.76 -16.35 23.21
CA GLU A 2 6.47 -15.11 23.52
C GLU A 2 6.19 -14.09 22.42
N ALA A 3 5.75 -12.89 22.83
CA ALA A 3 5.54 -11.77 21.93
C ALA A 3 6.85 -11.47 21.20
N SER A 4 6.83 -11.48 19.87
CA SER A 4 7.98 -11.10 19.07
C SER A 4 8.34 -9.64 19.37
N HIS A 5 9.47 -9.42 20.02
CA HIS A 5 10.02 -8.07 20.21
C HIS A 5 10.51 -7.56 18.85
N VAL A 6 9.60 -6.91 18.10
CA VAL A 6 9.92 -6.19 16.87
C VAL A 6 10.94 -5.09 17.20
N SER A 7 12.07 -5.06 16.48
CA SER A 7 13.16 -4.09 16.71
C SER A 7 12.70 -2.65 16.48
N ASP A 8 13.35 -1.69 17.14
CA ASP A 8 13.02 -0.26 16.95
C ASP A 8 13.28 0.22 15.52
N GLN A 9 14.26 -0.39 14.82
CA GLN A 9 14.49 -0.14 13.40
C GLN A 9 13.27 -0.58 12.55
N THR A 10 12.68 -1.75 12.84
CA THR A 10 11.47 -2.21 12.15
C THR A 10 10.28 -1.30 12.45
N LYS A 11 10.14 -0.77 13.67
CA LYS A 11 9.09 0.21 14.02
C LYS A 11 9.28 1.53 13.27
N GLN A 12 10.50 2.04 13.18
CA GLN A 12 10.82 3.26 12.42
C GLN A 12 10.58 3.08 10.92
N PHE A 13 10.94 1.92 10.37
CA PHE A 13 10.63 1.56 8.99
C PHE A 13 9.12 1.57 8.75
N LEU A 14 8.33 0.93 9.62
CA LEU A 14 6.87 0.91 9.52
C LEU A 14 6.27 2.33 9.57
N GLN A 15 6.72 3.18 10.50
CA GLN A 15 6.26 4.57 10.58
C GLN A 15 6.58 5.35 9.29
N LYS A 16 7.75 5.13 8.69
CA LYS A 16 8.12 5.75 7.43
C LYS A 16 7.27 5.23 6.27
N VAL A 17 7.01 3.92 6.20
CA VAL A 17 6.13 3.31 5.17
C VAL A 17 4.72 3.88 5.26
N ILE A 18 4.15 3.98 6.46
CA ILE A 18 2.82 4.56 6.67
C ILE A 18 2.79 6.02 6.20
N GLY A 19 3.75 6.84 6.67
CA GLY A 19 3.77 8.27 6.33
C GLY A 19 3.96 8.54 4.84
N VAL A 20 4.89 7.82 4.19
CA VAL A 20 5.14 7.97 2.74
C VAL A 20 3.98 7.40 1.93
N GLY A 21 3.46 6.23 2.31
CA GLY A 21 2.37 5.54 1.59
C GLY A 21 1.08 6.34 1.57
N GLN A 22 0.69 6.94 2.71
CA GLN A 22 -0.49 7.80 2.79
C GLN A 22 -0.37 9.04 1.91
N LYS A 23 0.81 9.67 1.91
CA LYS A 23 1.05 10.86 1.07
C LYS A 23 1.00 10.52 -0.42
N TRP A 24 1.70 9.45 -0.82
CA TRP A 24 1.71 8.98 -2.21
C TRP A 24 0.29 8.64 -2.69
N LEU A 25 -0.48 7.89 -1.90
CA LEU A 25 -1.84 7.53 -2.28
C LEU A 25 -2.73 8.78 -2.44
N ALA A 26 -2.63 9.75 -1.52
CA ALA A 26 -3.38 10.98 -1.62
C ALA A 26 -3.04 11.80 -2.89
N GLU A 27 -1.77 11.84 -3.28
CA GLU A 27 -1.32 12.51 -4.52
C GLU A 27 -1.88 11.80 -5.76
N GLU A 28 -1.92 10.47 -5.77
CA GLU A 28 -2.44 9.68 -6.89
C GLU A 28 -3.97 9.80 -7.03
N ILE A 29 -4.71 9.71 -5.92
CA ILE A 29 -6.17 9.92 -5.92
C ILE A 29 -6.51 11.35 -6.36
N LYS A 30 -5.71 12.35 -5.95
CA LYS A 30 -5.89 13.73 -6.43
C LYS A 30 -5.65 13.84 -7.92
N ARG A 31 -4.61 13.18 -8.46
CA ARG A 31 -4.37 13.18 -9.92
C ARG A 31 -5.55 12.59 -10.67
N ILE A 32 -6.11 11.47 -10.20
CA ILE A 32 -7.29 10.85 -10.81
C ILE A 32 -8.47 11.84 -10.78
N LEU A 33 -8.72 12.49 -9.64
CA LEU A 33 -9.76 13.54 -9.56
C LEU A 33 -9.55 14.68 -10.55
N ASP A 34 -8.31 15.16 -10.71
CA ASP A 34 -7.97 16.25 -11.62
C ASP A 34 -8.08 15.83 -13.10
N GLU A 35 -7.98 14.54 -13.41
CA GLU A 35 -8.08 13.96 -14.76
C GLU A 35 -9.50 13.51 -15.14
N SER A 36 -10.36 13.27 -14.14
CA SER A 36 -11.72 12.77 -14.35
C SER A 36 -12.69 13.81 -14.91
N THR A 37 -13.63 13.36 -15.73
CA THR A 37 -14.60 14.27 -16.38
C THR A 37 -15.80 14.61 -15.51
N ASP A 38 -16.15 13.71 -14.59
CA ASP A 38 -17.21 13.87 -13.60
C ASP A 38 -16.96 12.97 -12.38
N GLU A 39 -17.92 12.97 -11.45
CA GLU A 39 -17.83 12.23 -10.19
C GLU A 39 -17.93 10.71 -10.38
N GLU A 40 -18.70 10.23 -11.35
CA GLU A 40 -18.84 8.79 -11.63
C GLU A 40 -17.54 8.22 -12.18
N ASP A 41 -16.97 8.90 -13.18
CA ASP A 41 -15.66 8.59 -13.77
C ASP A 41 -14.53 8.58 -12.71
N PHE A 42 -14.53 9.57 -11.81
CA PHE A 42 -13.58 9.60 -10.69
C PHE A 42 -13.69 8.36 -9.79
N PHE A 43 -14.91 8.00 -9.37
CA PHE A 43 -15.08 6.85 -8.48
C PHE A 43 -14.73 5.53 -9.17
N GLU A 44 -15.04 5.37 -10.46
CA GLU A 44 -14.66 4.19 -11.22
C GLU A 44 -13.13 4.06 -11.32
N GLU A 45 -12.44 5.12 -11.76
CA GLU A 45 -10.99 5.11 -11.93
C GLU A 45 -10.24 5.00 -10.59
N ALA A 46 -10.70 5.70 -9.56
CA ALA A 46 -10.13 5.59 -8.21
C ALA A 46 -10.29 4.17 -7.65
N THR A 47 -11.46 3.54 -7.83
CA THR A 47 -11.71 2.16 -7.38
C THR A 47 -10.81 1.18 -8.13
N LEU A 48 -10.67 1.34 -9.44
CA LEU A 48 -9.80 0.52 -10.28
C LEU A 48 -8.34 0.66 -9.86
N TYR A 49 -7.88 1.88 -9.60
CA TYR A 49 -6.53 2.16 -9.12
C TYR A 49 -6.24 1.48 -7.78
N LEU A 50 -7.15 1.64 -6.81
CA LEU A 50 -7.02 1.03 -5.48
C LEU A 50 -6.97 -0.50 -5.56
N THR A 51 -7.85 -1.10 -6.38
CA THR A 51 -7.89 -2.56 -6.61
C THR A 51 -6.56 -3.05 -7.20
N ARG A 52 -6.02 -2.36 -8.20
CA ARG A 52 -4.71 -2.71 -8.80
C ARG A 52 -3.56 -2.57 -7.79
N THR A 53 -3.62 -1.55 -6.95
CA THR A 53 -2.62 -1.32 -5.90
C THR A 53 -2.65 -2.43 -4.86
N GLU A 54 -3.84 -2.86 -4.43
CA GLU A 54 -4.01 -4.00 -3.52
C GLU A 54 -3.36 -5.28 -4.08
N ILE A 55 -3.61 -5.59 -5.35
CA ILE A 55 -3.02 -6.76 -6.02
C ILE A 55 -1.48 -6.68 -5.99
N LYS A 56 -0.90 -5.54 -6.37
CA LYS A 56 0.58 -5.36 -6.37
C LYS A 56 1.17 -5.46 -4.97
N VAL A 57 0.49 -4.91 -3.95
CA VAL A 57 0.94 -5.02 -2.55
C VAL A 57 0.90 -6.47 -2.08
N ARG A 58 -0.11 -7.24 -2.49
CA ARG A 58 -0.20 -8.68 -2.20
C ARG A 58 0.93 -9.46 -2.86
N GLU A 59 1.20 -9.24 -4.14
CA GLU A 59 2.32 -9.88 -4.87
C GLU A 59 3.67 -9.55 -4.21
N LEU A 60 3.88 -8.28 -3.81
CA LEU A 60 5.08 -7.86 -3.08
C LEU A 60 5.19 -8.56 -1.72
N LYS A 61 4.07 -8.73 -1.01
CA LYS A 61 4.03 -9.47 0.25
C LYS A 61 4.40 -10.93 0.03
N GLU A 62 3.79 -11.62 -0.93
CA GLU A 62 4.09 -13.02 -1.26
C GLU A 62 5.58 -13.20 -1.58
N ALA A 63 6.15 -12.35 -2.43
CA ALA A 63 7.59 -12.38 -2.75
C ALA A 63 8.48 -12.12 -1.52
N ALA A 64 8.09 -11.23 -0.61
CA ALA A 64 8.83 -10.99 0.63
C ALA A 64 8.77 -12.20 1.57
N GLU A 65 7.63 -12.88 1.65
CA GLU A 65 7.46 -14.10 2.46
C GLU A 65 8.29 -15.26 1.88
N GLU A 66 8.35 -15.42 0.55
CA GLU A 66 9.23 -16.40 -0.12
C GLU A 66 10.72 -16.17 0.21
N ILE A 67 11.19 -14.92 0.15
CA ILE A 67 12.60 -14.57 0.42
C ILE A 67 12.97 -14.77 1.89
N THR A 68 12.06 -14.41 2.80
CA THR A 68 12.32 -14.47 4.25
C THR A 68 12.14 -15.86 4.84
N GLY A 69 11.61 -16.82 4.08
CA GLY A 69 11.28 -18.15 4.58
C GLY A 69 10.19 -18.13 5.65
N LEU A 70 9.39 -17.05 5.70
CA LEU A 70 8.26 -16.90 6.64
C LEU A 70 7.00 -17.65 6.18
N VAL A 71 7.05 -18.32 5.02
CA VAL A 71 6.02 -19.27 4.58
C VAL A 71 6.36 -20.67 5.10
N SER A 72 5.43 -21.27 5.83
CA SER A 72 5.42 -22.71 6.17
C SER A 72 4.72 -23.52 5.08
#